data_AF-A0A3D3L5E1-F1
#
_entry.id   AF-A0A3D3L5E1-F1
#
_cell.length_a   1.000
_cell.length_b   1.000
_cell.length_c   1.000
_cell.angle_alpha   90.00
_cell.angle_beta   90.00
_cell.angle_gamma   90.00
#
_symmetry.space_group_name_H-M   'P 1'
#
loop_
_entity.id
_entity.type
_entity.pdbx_description
1 polymer ?
#
loop_
_entity_poly.entity_id
_entity_poly.type
_entity_poly.pdbx_seq_one_letter_code
_entity_poly.pdbx_strand_id
1 'polypeptide(L)'
;MWALLRSKRVIDFSCDQGALGSPVRMRVQVHLSDHGMGITCRCLRSRITQLESLGLDPMITDSLRELMQRRFGLGLVTGPTGSGKSTTLAAILDWVRRNFQKHIVTVEDPIEYRYDTLME
;
A
#
# COMPACT_ATOMS: atom_id res chain seq x y z
N MET A 1 1.28 -19.68 -15.77
CA MET A 1 0.36 -18.51 -15.88
C MET A 1 -0.88 -18.80 -16.72
N TRP A 2 -0.75 -19.20 -17.99
CA TRP A 2 -1.89 -19.39 -18.91
C TRP A 2 -2.94 -20.42 -18.45
N ALA A 3 -2.52 -21.56 -17.92
CA ALA A 3 -3.45 -22.56 -17.36
C ALA A 3 -4.30 -21.99 -16.21
N LEU A 4 -3.68 -21.16 -15.37
CA LEU A 4 -4.35 -20.48 -14.25
C LEU A 4 -5.35 -19.43 -14.75
N LEU A 5 -5.05 -18.74 -15.84
CA LEU A 5 -5.93 -17.73 -16.44
C LEU A 5 -7.15 -18.39 -17.07
N ARG A 6 -6.96 -19.55 -17.73
CA ARG A 6 -8.07 -20.34 -18.26
C ARG A 6 -8.98 -20.87 -17.17
N SER A 7 -8.44 -21.26 -16.00
CA SER A 7 -9.28 -21.78 -14.91
C SER A 7 -9.95 -20.67 -14.10
N LYS A 8 -9.22 -19.61 -13.74
CA LYS A 8 -9.71 -18.54 -12.85
C LYS A 8 -10.39 -17.38 -13.58
N ARG A 9 -10.21 -17.29 -14.91
CA ARG A 9 -10.63 -16.19 -15.80
C ARG A 9 -10.06 -14.80 -15.47
N VAL A 10 -9.59 -14.58 -14.25
CA VAL A 10 -8.91 -13.37 -13.79
C VAL A 10 -7.68 -13.76 -12.97
N ILE A 11 -6.57 -13.08 -13.19
CA ILE A 11 -5.36 -13.16 -12.37
C ILE A 11 -4.95 -11.75 -12.00
N ASP A 12 -4.67 -11.52 -10.72
CA ASP A 12 -4.13 -10.27 -10.18
C ASP A 12 -2.75 -10.56 -9.57
N PHE A 13 -1.75 -9.76 -9.92
CA PHE A 13 -0.39 -9.87 -9.39
C PHE A 13 0.32 -8.50 -9.38
N SER A 14 1.41 -8.40 -8.63
CA SER A 14 2.28 -7.22 -8.66
C SER A 14 3.59 -7.53 -9.38
N CYS A 15 4.14 -6.53 -10.08
CA CYS A 15 5.46 -6.62 -10.70
C CYS A 15 6.24 -5.31 -10.50
N ASP A 16 7.57 -5.40 -10.49
CA ASP A 16 8.47 -4.27 -10.22
C ASP A 16 9.35 -3.91 -11.44
N GLN A 17 9.08 -4.51 -12.61
CA GLN A 17 9.84 -4.28 -13.85
C GLN A 17 9.24 -3.09 -14.63
N GLY A 18 10.03 -2.01 -14.74
CA GLY A 18 9.67 -0.86 -15.55
C GLY A 18 10.01 -1.06 -17.03
N ALA A 19 9.11 -0.67 -17.92
CA ALA A 19 9.34 -0.58 -19.36
C ALA A 19 10.09 0.71 -19.80
N LEU A 20 10.44 1.59 -18.85
CA LEU A 20 10.83 3.00 -19.10
C LEU A 20 12.10 3.44 -18.35
N GLY A 21 13.02 2.52 -18.04
CA GLY A 21 14.35 2.86 -17.48
C GLY A 21 14.42 3.09 -15.96
N SER A 22 13.28 3.18 -15.28
CA SER A 22 13.18 3.18 -13.81
C SER A 22 12.28 2.04 -13.33
N PRO A 23 12.57 1.40 -12.18
CA PRO A 23 11.70 0.37 -11.62
C PRO A 23 10.34 0.99 -11.27
N VAL A 24 9.29 0.57 -11.98
CA VAL A 24 7.90 0.98 -11.70
C VAL A 24 7.18 -0.21 -11.12
N ARG A 25 6.62 -0.02 -9.93
CA ARG A 25 5.78 -1.02 -9.29
C ARG A 25 4.38 -0.92 -9.85
N MET A 26 3.83 -2.04 -10.29
CA MET A 26 2.51 -2.10 -10.89
C MET A 26 1.71 -3.25 -10.29
N ARG A 27 0.41 -3.01 -10.13
CA ARG A 27 -0.60 -4.07 -9.98
C ARG A 27 -1.16 -4.35 -11.36
N VAL A 28 -1.04 -5.59 -11.81
CA VAL A 28 -1.48 -6.04 -13.11
C VAL A 28 -2.61 -7.04 -12.91
N GLN A 29 -3.76 -6.73 -13.49
CA GLN A 29 -4.86 -7.65 -13.59
C GLN A 29 -5.03 -8.08 -15.04
N VAL A 30 -4.93 -9.39 -15.30
CA VAL A 30 -5.22 -9.99 -16.60
C VAL A 30 -6.54 -10.74 -16.50
N HIS A 31 -7.45 -10.52 -17.45
CA HIS A 31 -8.76 -11.16 -17.47
C HIS A 31 -9.16 -11.65 -18.86
N LEU A 32 -10.05 -12.64 -18.93
CA LEU A 32 -10.66 -13.14 -20.17
C LEU A 32 -12.10 -12.63 -20.29
N SER A 33 -12.32 -11.73 -21.24
CA SER A 33 -13.62 -11.22 -21.64
C SER A 33 -14.14 -11.96 -22.89
N ASP A 34 -15.39 -11.69 -23.27
CA ASP A 34 -15.96 -12.20 -24.53
C ASP A 34 -15.23 -11.66 -25.77
N HIS A 35 -14.53 -10.53 -25.63
CA HIS A 35 -13.72 -9.91 -26.68
C HIS A 35 -12.25 -10.38 -26.64
N GLY A 36 -11.94 -11.40 -25.82
CA GLY A 36 -10.59 -11.92 -25.63
C GLY A 36 -9.93 -11.41 -24.34
N MET A 37 -8.60 -11.41 -24.34
CA MET A 37 -7.80 -11.09 -23.15
C MET A 37 -7.68 -9.58 -22.95
N GLY A 38 -8.01 -9.11 -21.75
CA GLY A 38 -7.81 -7.73 -21.30
C GLY A 38 -6.76 -7.64 -20.20
N ILE A 39 -6.10 -6.48 -20.11
CA ILE A 39 -5.11 -6.18 -19.08
C ILE A 39 -5.40 -4.80 -18.49
N THR A 40 -5.42 -4.70 -17.16
CA THR A 40 -5.45 -3.44 -16.42
C THR A 40 -4.18 -3.32 -15.61
N CYS A 41 -3.41 -2.25 -15.85
CA CYS A 41 -2.20 -1.93 -15.10
C CYS A 41 -2.44 -0.69 -14.25
N ARG A 42 -2.17 -0.79 -12.95
CA ARG A 42 -2.18 0.35 -12.02
C ARG A 42 -0.79 0.56 -11.46
N CYS A 43 -0.20 1.72 -11.74
CA CYS A 43 1.06 2.12 -11.12
C CYS A 43 0.86 2.33 -9.62
N LEU A 44 1.68 1.66 -8.81
CA LEU A 44 1.71 1.82 -7.37
C LEU A 44 2.72 2.90 -7.00
N ARG A 45 2.41 3.66 -5.95
CA ARG A 45 3.33 4.69 -5.44
C ARG A 45 4.52 4.00 -4.75
N SER A 46 5.73 4.44 -5.07
CA SER A 46 6.93 3.98 -4.38
C SER A 46 7.16 4.72 -3.05
N ARG A 47 6.81 6.01 -2.99
CA ARG A 47 7.12 6.86 -1.83
C ARG A 47 5.94 6.95 -0.87
N ILE A 48 6.20 6.67 0.40
CA ILE A 48 5.26 6.88 1.51
C ILE A 48 5.22 8.37 1.85
N THR A 49 4.02 8.93 1.93
CA THR A 49 3.80 10.32 2.38
C THR A 49 4.05 10.42 3.88
N GLN A 50 4.73 11.49 4.32
CA GLN A 50 4.90 11.75 5.75
C GLN A 50 3.54 12.02 6.41
N LEU A 51 3.38 11.61 7.67
CA LEU A 51 2.13 11.73 8.41
C LEU A 51 1.62 13.18 8.46
N GLU A 52 2.53 14.13 8.60
CA GLU A 52 2.27 15.58 8.66
C GLU A 52 1.83 16.15 7.30
N SER A 53 2.16 15.46 6.21
CA SER A 53 1.83 15.86 4.83
C SER A 53 0.53 15.23 4.33
N LEU A 54 -0.24 14.55 5.18
CA LEU A 54 -1.54 13.99 4.81
C LEU A 54 -2.67 15.05 4.70
N GLY A 55 -2.41 16.29 5.12
CA GLY A 55 -3.43 17.35 5.16
C GLY A 55 -4.46 17.16 6.28
N LEU A 56 -4.12 16.39 7.32
CA LEU A 56 -4.91 16.31 8.54
C LEU A 56 -4.69 17.55 9.40
N ASP A 57 -5.69 17.91 10.20
CA ASP A 57 -5.53 18.94 11.21
C ASP A 57 -4.36 18.58 12.15
N PRO A 58 -3.50 19.54 12.55
CA PRO A 58 -2.39 19.28 13.47
C PRO A 58 -2.82 18.58 14.76
N MET A 59 -3.98 18.94 15.34
CA MET A 59 -4.49 18.30 16.55
C MET A 59 -4.83 16.83 16.35
N ILE A 60 -5.36 16.47 15.17
CA ILE A 60 -5.64 15.07 14.81
C ILE A 60 -4.32 14.32 14.63
N THR A 61 -3.33 14.96 14.00
CA THR A 61 -2.00 14.37 13.79
C THR A 61 -1.34 14.06 15.13
N ASP A 62 -1.38 14.98 16.10
CA ASP A 62 -0.82 14.78 17.44
C ASP A 62 -1.57 13.69 18.21
N SER A 63 -2.91 13.67 18.11
CA SER A 63 -3.73 12.61 18.71
C SER A 63 -3.36 11.22 18.15
N LEU A 64 -3.13 11.11 16.84
CA LEU A 64 -2.67 9.86 16.22
C LEU A 64 -1.31 9.43 16.75
N ARG A 65 -0.36 10.37 16.89
CA ARG A 65 0.97 10.09 17.45
C ARG A 65 0.89 9.57 18.89
N GLU A 66 0.04 10.17 19.72
CA GLU A 66 -0.19 9.70 21.08
C GLU A 66 -0.79 8.30 21.11
N LEU A 67 -1.80 8.03 20.26
CA LEU A 67 -2.40 6.70 20.15
C LEU A 67 -1.38 5.63 19.74
N MET A 68 -0.44 5.96 18.87
CA MET A 68 0.60 5.02 18.42
C MET A 68 1.69 4.73 19.45
N GLN A 69 1.78 5.53 20.52
CA GLN A 69 2.67 5.27 21.66
C GLN A 69 2.09 4.20 22.60
N ARG A 70 0.78 3.92 22.52
CA ARG A 70 0.15 2.89 23.36
C ARG A 70 0.71 1.51 23.05
N ARG A 71 0.82 0.67 24.09
CA ARG A 71 1.36 -0.70 23.98
C ARG A 71 0.43 -1.67 23.27
N PHE A 72 -0.88 -1.48 23.41
CA PHE A 72 -1.91 -2.33 22.82
C PHE A 72 -3.13 -1.49 22.46
N GLY A 73 -3.87 -1.94 21.45
CA GLY A 73 -5.07 -1.28 20.97
C GLY A 73 -5.46 -1.77 19.57
N LEU A 74 -6.69 -1.44 19.17
CA LEU A 74 -7.19 -1.68 17.82
C LEU A 74 -7.54 -0.32 17.18
N GLY A 75 -6.94 -0.03 16.03
CA GLY A 75 -7.26 1.14 15.21
C GLY A 75 -7.97 0.72 13.94
N LEU A 76 -9.01 1.45 13.56
CA LEU A 76 -9.76 1.21 12.33
C LEU A 76 -9.67 2.46 11.44
N VAL A 77 -9.16 2.29 10.23
CA VAL A 77 -9.17 3.33 9.19
C VAL A 77 -10.21 2.93 8.16
N THR A 78 -11.32 3.66 8.12
CA THR A 78 -12.49 3.32 7.30
C THR A 78 -12.75 4.38 6.23
N GLY A 79 -13.62 4.07 5.27
CA GLY A 79 -13.98 4.95 4.16
C GLY A 79 -14.08 4.22 2.82
N PRO A 80 -14.68 4.86 1.79
CA PRO A 80 -14.89 4.26 0.47
C PRO A 80 -13.58 4.03 -0.29
N THR A 81 -13.63 3.32 -1.41
CA THR A 81 -12.48 3.14 -2.31
C THR A 81 -11.93 4.50 -2.75
N GLY A 82 -10.60 4.66 -2.75
CA GLY A 82 -9.95 5.92 -3.13
C GLY A 82 -9.87 6.97 -2.03
N SER A 83 -10.43 6.75 -0.83
CA SER A 83 -10.41 7.73 0.26
C SER A 83 -9.07 7.87 1.01
N GLY A 84 -7.99 7.26 0.51
CA GLY A 84 -6.66 7.38 1.12
C GLY A 84 -6.35 6.45 2.30
N LYS A 85 -7.20 5.48 2.64
CA LYS A 85 -6.99 4.56 3.78
C LYS A 85 -5.59 3.92 3.82
N SER A 86 -5.19 3.28 2.71
CA SER A 86 -3.88 2.63 2.62
C SER A 86 -2.74 3.65 2.74
N THR A 87 -2.92 4.85 2.17
CA THR A 87 -1.95 5.95 2.31
C THR A 87 -1.81 6.42 3.76
N THR A 88 -2.93 6.59 4.46
CA THR A 88 -2.96 7.00 5.88
C THR A 88 -2.31 5.94 6.77
N LEU A 89 -2.68 4.67 6.61
CA LEU A 89 -2.05 3.56 7.34
C LEU A 89 -0.55 3.50 7.04
N ALA A 90 -0.16 3.68 5.77
CA ALA A 90 1.24 3.64 5.39
C ALA A 90 2.06 4.73 6.08
N ALA A 91 1.55 5.97 6.10
CA ALA A 91 2.17 7.10 6.76
C ALA A 91 2.27 6.93 8.28
N ILE A 92 1.23 6.40 8.93
CA ILE A 92 1.23 6.12 10.37
C ILE A 92 2.29 5.06 10.71
N LEU A 93 2.30 3.94 9.99
CA LEU A 93 3.28 2.88 10.20
C LEU A 93 4.71 3.34 9.93
N ASP A 94 4.92 4.17 8.92
CA ASP A 94 6.24 4.74 8.63
C ASP A 94 6.70 5.72 9.72
N TRP A 95 5.79 6.51 10.28
CA TRP A 95 6.08 7.33 11.46
C TRP A 95 6.45 6.46 12.66
N VAL A 96 5.71 5.39 12.95
CA VAL A 96 6.03 4.46 14.05
C VAL A 96 7.41 3.83 13.84
N ARG A 97 7.69 3.34 12.64
CA ARG A 97 8.96 2.73 12.25
C ARG A 97 10.15 3.66 12.46
N ARG A 98 10.01 4.96 12.17
CA ARG A 98 11.07 5.97 12.32
C ARG A 98 11.30 6.42 13.76
N ASN A 99 10.27 6.37 14.60
CA ASN A 99 10.31 6.91 15.95
C ASN A 99 10.46 5.84 17.04
N PHE A 100 10.22 4.56 16.72
CA PHE A 100 10.27 3.47 17.70
C PHE A 100 10.94 2.22 17.13
N GLN A 101 11.70 1.53 17.97
CA GLN A 101 12.24 0.19 17.68
C GLN A 101 11.16 -0.88 17.93
N LYS A 102 10.22 -1.01 16.98
CA LYS A 102 9.13 -2.02 17.04
C LYS A 102 9.25 -3.00 15.86
N HIS A 103 8.90 -4.26 16.10
CA HIS A 103 8.71 -5.24 15.04
C HIS A 103 7.30 -5.09 14.44
N ILE A 104 7.22 -4.58 13.22
CA ILE A 104 5.95 -4.30 12.52
C ILE A 104 5.72 -5.39 11.47
N VAL A 105 4.53 -6.00 11.50
CA VAL A 105 4.11 -7.01 10.50
C VAL A 105 2.83 -6.52 9.83
N THR A 106 2.81 -6.52 8.50
CA THR A 106 1.61 -6.24 7.71
C THR A 106 1.22 -7.48 6.90
N VAL A 107 -0.08 -7.63 6.68
CA VAL A 107 -0.65 -8.66 5.79
C VAL A 107 -1.55 -7.93 4.80
N GLU A 108 -1.18 -7.99 3.52
CA GLU A 108 -1.81 -7.23 2.44
C GLU A 108 -1.99 -8.12 1.21
N ASP A 109 -3.05 -7.88 0.44
CA ASP A 109 -3.33 -8.57 -0.82
C ASP A 109 -3.80 -7.58 -1.90
N PRO A 110 -2.90 -7.05 -2.74
CA PRO A 110 -1.44 -7.11 -2.70
C PRO A 110 -0.85 -5.99 -1.83
N ILE A 111 0.46 -6.07 -1.58
CA ILE A 111 1.23 -5.02 -0.90
C ILE A 111 1.13 -3.70 -1.68
N GLU A 112 0.63 -2.63 -1.06
CA GLU A 112 0.51 -1.30 -1.69
C GLU A 112 1.80 -0.50 -1.60
N TYR A 113 2.41 -0.44 -0.40
CA TYR A 113 3.63 0.32 -0.12
C TYR A 113 4.77 -0.58 0.31
N ARG A 114 6.01 -0.20 -0.01
CA ARG A 114 7.21 -0.82 0.56
C ARG A 114 7.88 0.15 1.50
N TYR A 115 8.33 -0.37 2.64
CA TYR A 115 9.09 0.37 3.62
C TYR A 115 10.56 0.04 3.38
N ASP A 116 11.31 1.00 2.82
CA ASP A 116 12.76 0.83 2.61
C ASP A 116 13.47 0.71 3.96
N THR A 117 14.56 -0.04 4.06
CA THR A 117 15.37 -0.09 5.27
C THR A 117 15.79 1.32 5.66
N LEU A 118 15.68 1.68 6.95
CA LEU A 118 16.33 2.89 7.45
C LEU A 118 17.83 2.64 7.28
N MET A 119 18.45 3.24 6.27
CA MET A 119 19.90 3.30 6.21
C MET A 119 20.32 4.15 7.42
N GLU A 120 20.99 3.53 8.38
CA GLU A 120 21.71 4.23 9.45
C GLU A 120 22.80 5.15 8.86
#